data_AF-A0A317Z6L9-F1
#
_entry.id   AF-A0A317Z6L9-F1
#
_cell.length_a   1.000
_cell.length_b   1.000
_cell.length_c   1.000
_cell.angle_alpha   90.00
_cell.angle_beta   90.00
_cell.angle_gamma   90.00
#
_symmetry.space_group_name_H-M   'P 1'
#
loop_
_entity.id
_entity.type
_entity.pdbx_description
1 polymer ?
#
loop_
_entity_poly.entity_id
_entity_poly.type
_entity_poly.pdbx_seq_one_letter_code
_entity_poly.pdbx_strand_id
1 'polypeptide(L)'
;ALKARIQPKKALTASVLTANIALLCSPAASATAYMISEFAGLGISMGQYLSIVLPTALLSMLVLSCFNTFVGRTKIDEQHAQTMLQKMAVDQEETTKQYDTRVKLGVFAFIVAVGFILLFGIFPEVGPKFQVDGKVVELQMTDLVQLFMYMSAMINLLLVKVQPNQILTTHITQAAIGAIFAVLGPGWLGATIFSAPSNRAMMEDGIGGLIAQAPWLIIILVGLVAMIVISQSATASIMVPIVLSLGIPPMFFIAIVQTLNVNFVIPAQPTILFAVDVDETRSTKVTSFLIPGFFLITTT
;
A
#
# COMPACT_ATOMS: atom_id res chain seq x y z
N ALA A 1 -20.08 -3.83 -10.67
CA ALA A 1 -19.57 -4.49 -11.91
C ALA A 1 -20.66 -5.36 -12.57
N LEU A 2 -21.25 -6.31 -11.85
CA LEU A 2 -22.26 -7.26 -12.38
C LEU A 2 -23.54 -6.60 -12.93
N LYS A 3 -24.10 -5.60 -12.24
CA LYS A 3 -25.25 -4.80 -12.76
C LYS A 3 -24.93 -4.12 -14.12
N ALA A 4 -23.67 -3.80 -14.37
CA ALA A 4 -23.19 -3.20 -15.62
C ALA A 4 -22.67 -4.23 -16.64
N ARG A 5 -22.77 -5.54 -16.36
CA ARG A 5 -22.25 -6.66 -17.18
C ARG A 5 -20.74 -6.61 -17.46
N ILE A 6 -19.97 -6.05 -16.53
CA ILE A 6 -18.51 -5.95 -16.62
C ILE A 6 -17.87 -6.97 -15.69
N GLN A 7 -16.84 -7.70 -16.16
CA GLN A 7 -16.05 -8.58 -15.32
C GLN A 7 -15.38 -7.79 -14.17
N PRO A 8 -15.59 -8.18 -12.89
CA PRO A 8 -15.05 -7.44 -11.76
C PRO A 8 -13.51 -7.50 -11.70
N LYS A 9 -12.91 -8.57 -12.25
CA LYS A 9 -11.45 -8.80 -12.33
C LYS A 9 -10.62 -7.55 -12.59
N LYS A 10 -10.87 -6.84 -13.68
CA LYS A 10 -10.04 -5.68 -14.07
C LYS A 10 -10.29 -4.47 -13.19
N ALA A 11 -11.52 -4.28 -12.71
CA ALA A 11 -11.84 -3.22 -11.76
C ALA A 11 -11.15 -3.47 -10.40
N LEU A 12 -11.15 -4.72 -9.94
CA LEU A 12 -10.44 -5.12 -8.71
C LEU A 12 -8.93 -4.96 -8.86
N THR A 13 -8.34 -5.41 -9.98
CA THR A 13 -6.91 -5.19 -10.26
C THR A 13 -6.57 -3.69 -10.30
N ALA A 14 -7.37 -2.88 -10.98
CA ALA A 14 -7.17 -1.42 -11.03
C ALA A 14 -7.23 -0.79 -9.64
N SER A 15 -8.22 -1.17 -8.82
CA SER A 15 -8.39 -0.65 -7.45
C SER A 15 -7.22 -1.01 -6.55
N VAL A 16 -6.72 -2.25 -6.59
CA VAL A 16 -5.58 -2.69 -5.77
C VAL A 16 -4.30 -1.93 -6.16
N LEU A 17 -4.01 -1.82 -7.47
CA LEU A 17 -2.82 -1.11 -7.94
C LEU A 17 -2.88 0.39 -7.63
N THR A 18 -4.06 1.00 -7.81
CA THR A 18 -4.30 2.40 -7.45
C THR A 18 -4.11 2.62 -5.95
N ALA A 19 -4.63 1.72 -5.11
CA ALA A 19 -4.43 1.79 -3.67
C ALA A 19 -2.94 1.72 -3.28
N ASN A 20 -2.16 0.82 -3.90
CA ASN A 20 -0.72 0.74 -3.68
C ASN A 20 0.01 2.02 -4.10
N ILE A 21 -0.31 2.59 -5.26
CA ILE A 21 0.25 3.88 -5.72
C ILE A 21 -0.09 5.01 -4.73
N ALA A 22 -1.32 5.03 -4.21
CA ALA A 22 -1.80 6.06 -3.28
C ALA A 22 -1.06 6.01 -1.93
N LEU A 23 -0.55 4.85 -1.50
CA LEU A 23 0.21 4.75 -0.25
C LEU A 23 1.42 5.69 -0.25
N LEU A 24 2.17 5.79 -1.35
CA LEU A 24 3.33 6.70 -1.46
C LEU A 24 2.94 8.19 -1.58
N CYS A 25 1.65 8.51 -1.71
CA CYS A 25 1.16 9.89 -1.80
C CYS A 25 0.57 10.38 -0.48
N SER A 26 0.35 9.49 0.47
CA SER A 26 -0.29 9.81 1.75
C SER A 26 0.75 9.98 2.85
N PRO A 27 0.82 11.14 3.54
CA PRO A 27 1.75 11.37 4.65
C PRO A 27 1.52 10.44 5.83
N ALA A 28 0.28 9.93 5.95
CA ALA A 28 -0.12 8.96 6.96
C ALA A 28 0.40 7.54 6.70
N ALA A 29 0.84 7.25 5.48
CA ALA A 29 1.33 5.92 5.13
C ALA A 29 2.78 5.74 5.59
N SER A 30 3.08 4.55 6.12
CA SER A 30 4.41 4.22 6.65
C SER A 30 5.54 4.45 5.63
N ALA A 31 5.35 4.08 4.36
CA ALA A 31 6.37 4.26 3.33
C ALA A 31 6.65 5.74 3.05
N THR A 32 5.61 6.57 2.92
CA THR A 32 5.74 8.01 2.72
C THR A 32 6.35 8.70 3.94
N ALA A 33 5.94 8.31 5.14
CA ALA A 33 6.49 8.84 6.39
C ALA A 33 7.99 8.55 6.49
N TYR A 34 8.42 7.32 6.17
CA TYR A 34 9.85 6.97 6.10
C TYR A 34 10.59 7.87 5.10
N MET A 35 10.08 8.00 3.87
CA MET A 35 10.66 8.83 2.82
C MET A 35 10.79 10.29 3.26
N ILE A 36 9.71 10.89 3.77
CA ILE A 36 9.73 12.28 4.25
C ILE A 36 10.77 12.44 5.37
N SER A 37 10.87 11.49 6.30
CA SER A 37 11.84 11.59 7.40
C SER A 37 13.29 11.51 6.92
N GLU A 38 13.59 10.61 5.98
CA GLU A 38 14.94 10.42 5.44
C GLU A 38 15.38 11.64 4.60
N PHE A 39 14.47 12.14 3.76
CA PHE A 39 14.77 13.28 2.88
C PHE A 39 14.68 14.64 3.59
N ALA A 40 13.99 14.74 4.73
CA ALA A 40 14.02 15.93 5.58
C ALA A 40 15.44 16.23 6.08
N GLY A 41 16.23 15.19 6.42
CA GLY A 41 17.65 15.34 6.77
C GLY A 41 18.51 15.90 5.64
N LEU A 42 18.03 15.84 4.40
CA LEU A 42 18.68 16.35 3.20
C LEU A 42 18.10 17.70 2.74
N GLY A 43 17.25 18.34 3.55
CA GLY A 43 16.65 19.64 3.27
C GLY A 43 15.47 19.61 2.29
N ILE A 44 14.95 18.42 1.96
CA ILE A 44 13.77 18.28 1.10
C ILE A 44 12.53 18.32 1.97
N SER A 45 11.70 19.33 1.74
CA SER A 45 10.42 19.44 2.42
C SER A 45 9.44 18.38 1.94
N MET A 46 8.51 18.00 2.83
CA MET A 46 7.37 17.17 2.48
C MET A 46 6.57 17.72 1.29
N GLY A 47 6.39 19.04 1.22
CA GLY A 47 5.68 19.70 0.12
C GLY A 47 6.38 19.44 -1.23
N GLN A 48 7.71 19.50 -1.27
CA GLN A 48 8.49 19.17 -2.47
C GLN A 48 8.33 17.70 -2.86
N TYR A 49 8.40 16.77 -1.89
CA TYR A 49 8.16 15.36 -2.14
C TYR A 49 6.77 15.13 -2.77
N LEU A 50 5.71 15.63 -2.12
CA LEU A 50 4.34 15.45 -2.61
C LEU A 50 4.08 16.14 -3.94
N SER A 51 4.73 17.28 -4.21
CA SER A 51 4.58 18.00 -5.47
C SER A 51 5.03 17.19 -6.69
N ILE A 52 5.89 16.18 -6.50
CA ILE A 52 6.37 15.29 -7.56
C ILE A 52 5.56 13.99 -7.57
N VAL A 53 5.36 13.40 -6.40
CA VAL A 53 4.80 12.05 -6.27
C VAL A 53 3.28 12.05 -6.52
N LEU A 54 2.57 13.09 -6.08
CA LEU A 54 1.11 13.16 -6.22
C LEU A 54 0.67 13.33 -7.68
N PRO A 55 1.24 14.24 -8.49
CA PRO A 55 0.85 14.35 -9.90
C PRO A 55 1.21 13.11 -10.72
N THR A 56 2.39 12.51 -10.47
CA THR A 56 2.81 11.29 -11.17
C THR A 56 1.92 10.10 -10.82
N ALA A 57 1.50 9.98 -9.57
CA ALA A 57 0.53 9.00 -9.13
C ALA A 57 -0.84 9.19 -9.81
N LEU A 58 -1.38 10.42 -9.81
CA LEU A 58 -2.66 10.70 -10.44
C LEU A 58 -2.62 10.40 -11.95
N LEU A 59 -1.56 10.80 -12.64
CA LEU A 59 -1.37 10.47 -14.05
C LEU A 59 -1.30 8.95 -14.28
N SER A 60 -0.57 8.22 -13.43
CA SER A 60 -0.46 6.75 -13.52
C SER A 60 -1.82 6.08 -13.32
N MET A 61 -2.60 6.54 -12.35
CA MET A 61 -3.96 6.07 -12.08
C MET A 61 -4.91 6.37 -13.25
N LEU A 62 -4.81 7.55 -13.85
CA LEU A 62 -5.61 7.94 -15.02
C LEU A 62 -5.27 7.08 -16.23
N VAL A 63 -3.98 6.85 -16.50
CA VAL A 63 -3.53 5.98 -17.60
C VAL A 63 -4.01 4.55 -17.38
N LEU A 64 -3.88 4.02 -16.17
CA LEU A 64 -4.37 2.68 -15.82
C LEU A 64 -5.89 2.56 -15.99
N SER A 65 -6.64 3.58 -15.54
CA SER A 65 -8.10 3.65 -15.67
C SER A 65 -8.53 3.72 -17.15
N CYS A 66 -7.87 4.57 -17.95
CA CYS A 66 -8.13 4.67 -19.39
C CYS A 66 -7.82 3.34 -20.09
N PHE A 67 -6.67 2.73 -19.81
CA PHE A 67 -6.28 1.44 -20.39
C PHE A 67 -7.33 0.36 -20.11
N ASN A 68 -7.77 0.23 -18.85
CA ASN A 68 -8.79 -0.74 -18.45
C ASN A 68 -10.16 -0.44 -19.08
N THR A 69 -10.47 0.83 -19.34
CA THR A 69 -11.74 1.26 -19.94
C THR A 69 -11.79 1.07 -21.46
N PHE A 70 -10.69 1.32 -22.17
CA PHE A 70 -10.63 1.28 -23.64
C PHE A 70 -10.16 -0.06 -24.19
N VAL A 71 -9.07 -0.61 -23.66
CA VAL A 71 -8.47 -1.88 -24.12
C VAL A 71 -9.02 -3.06 -23.30
N GLY A 72 -9.39 -2.79 -22.05
CA GLY A 72 -9.70 -3.80 -21.06
C GLY A 72 -11.15 -4.31 -21.00
N ARG A 73 -12.10 -3.83 -21.81
CA ARG A 73 -13.51 -4.23 -21.65
C ARG A 73 -13.76 -5.72 -21.97
N THR A 74 -13.81 -6.54 -20.93
CA THR A 74 -14.33 -7.92 -21.02
C THR A 74 -15.79 -7.91 -20.56
N LYS A 75 -16.71 -8.06 -21.51
CA LYS A 75 -18.14 -8.22 -21.20
C LYS A 75 -18.39 -9.63 -20.65
N ILE A 76 -19.24 -9.73 -19.64
CA ILE A 76 -19.76 -11.02 -19.17
C ILE A 76 -20.95 -11.41 -20.07
N ASP A 77 -21.09 -12.70 -20.36
CA ASP A 77 -22.27 -13.25 -21.02
C ASP A 77 -23.56 -12.98 -20.21
N GLU A 78 -24.66 -12.73 -20.89
CA GLU A 78 -25.92 -12.24 -20.32
C GLU A 78 -26.55 -13.26 -19.37
N GLN A 79 -26.55 -14.55 -19.75
CA GLN A 79 -27.04 -15.63 -18.90
C GLN A 79 -26.19 -15.81 -17.64
N HIS A 80 -24.86 -15.70 -17.77
CA HIS A 80 -23.96 -15.85 -16.63
C HIS A 80 -24.07 -14.68 -15.64
N ALA A 81 -24.19 -13.45 -16.16
CA ALA A 81 -24.39 -12.26 -15.34
C ALA A 81 -25.74 -12.30 -14.61
N GLN A 82 -26.83 -12.70 -15.27
CA GLN A 82 -28.14 -12.84 -14.64
C GLN A 82 -28.17 -13.96 -13.60
N THR A 83 -27.55 -15.12 -13.88
CA THR A 83 -27.46 -16.22 -12.91
C THR A 83 -26.68 -15.82 -11.65
N MET A 84 -25.58 -15.07 -11.81
CA MET A 84 -24.81 -14.56 -10.67
C MET A 84 -25.57 -13.46 -9.90
N LEU A 85 -26.25 -12.56 -10.60
CA LEU A 85 -27.11 -11.55 -9.94
C LEU A 85 -28.26 -12.20 -9.17
N GLN A 86 -28.86 -13.27 -9.69
CA GLN A 86 -29.90 -14.02 -8.98
C GLN A 86 -29.34 -14.74 -7.76
N LYS A 87 -28.17 -15.39 -7.85
CA LYS A 87 -27.50 -15.99 -6.68
C LYS A 87 -27.17 -14.94 -5.61
N MET A 88 -26.66 -13.77 -6.01
CA MET A 88 -26.34 -12.67 -5.09
C MET A 88 -27.60 -12.00 -4.51
N ALA A 89 -28.68 -11.88 -5.28
CA ALA A 89 -29.95 -11.35 -4.79
C ALA A 89 -30.65 -12.30 -3.80
N VAL A 90 -30.36 -13.60 -3.87
CA VAL A 90 -30.83 -14.59 -2.89
C VAL A 90 -30.03 -14.52 -1.59
N ASP A 91 -28.74 -14.16 -1.63
CA ASP A 91 -27.92 -13.87 -0.43
C ASP A 91 -28.14 -12.45 0.12
N GLN A 92 -28.53 -11.50 -0.73
CA GLN A 92 -28.94 -10.14 -0.36
C GLN A 92 -30.46 -10.04 -0.33
N GLU A 93 -31.11 -10.69 0.64
CA GLU A 93 -32.32 -10.06 1.17
C GLU A 93 -31.90 -8.67 1.67
N GLU A 94 -32.33 -7.62 0.95
CA GLU A 94 -32.14 -6.21 1.29
C GLU A 94 -32.83 -5.91 2.63
N THR A 95 -32.25 -6.40 3.72
CA THR A 95 -32.43 -5.79 5.01
C THR A 95 -31.66 -4.49 4.93
N THR A 96 -32.38 -3.37 4.81
CA THR A 96 -31.87 -2.06 5.20
C THR A 96 -31.38 -2.18 6.64
N LYS A 97 -30.12 -2.58 6.83
CA LYS A 97 -29.52 -2.74 8.15
C LYS A 97 -29.48 -1.36 8.78
N GLN A 98 -30.41 -1.10 9.69
CA GLN A 98 -30.34 0.07 10.55
C GLN A 98 -29.15 -0.11 11.49
N TYR A 99 -28.10 0.67 11.24
CA TYR A 99 -26.92 0.68 12.11
C TYR A 99 -27.23 1.46 13.38
N ASP A 100 -26.93 0.85 14.53
CA ASP A 100 -27.03 1.50 15.83
C ASP A 100 -26.17 2.78 15.88
N THR A 101 -26.61 3.73 16.68
CA THR A 101 -25.93 5.02 16.91
C THR A 101 -24.50 4.79 17.41
N ARG A 102 -24.27 3.73 18.19
CA ARG A 102 -22.93 3.35 18.66
C ARG A 102 -21.97 2.99 17.53
N VAL A 103 -22.46 2.30 16.50
CA VAL A 103 -21.67 1.95 15.31
C VAL A 103 -21.32 3.21 14.53
N LYS A 104 -22.28 4.13 14.36
CA LYS A 104 -22.03 5.42 13.71
C LYS A 104 -21.00 6.25 14.47
N LEU A 105 -21.08 6.28 15.80
CA LEU A 105 -20.12 6.96 16.66
C LEU A 105 -18.72 6.33 16.58
N GLY A 106 -18.65 5.00 16.47
CA GLY A 106 -17.40 4.27 16.26
C GLY A 106 -16.72 4.61 14.92
N VAL A 107 -17.51 4.66 13.84
CA VAL A 107 -17.02 5.12 12.53
C VAL A 107 -16.56 6.58 12.59
N PHE A 108 -17.31 7.43 13.29
CA PHE A 108 -16.92 8.83 13.50
C PHE A 108 -15.59 8.94 14.25
N ALA A 109 -15.38 8.16 15.32
CA ALA A 109 -14.11 8.12 16.05
C ALA A 109 -12.94 7.69 15.15
N PHE A 110 -13.16 6.73 14.26
CA PHE A 110 -12.15 6.34 13.26
C PHE A 110 -11.81 7.47 12.28
N ILE A 111 -12.83 8.16 11.75
CA ILE A 111 -12.62 9.31 10.84
C ILE A 111 -11.86 10.43 11.55
N VAL A 112 -12.22 10.72 12.81
CA VAL A 112 -11.53 11.72 13.63
C VAL A 112 -10.06 11.34 13.84
N ALA A 113 -9.77 10.07 14.16
CA ALA A 113 -8.41 9.59 14.30
C ALA A 113 -7.59 9.74 12.99
N VAL A 114 -8.18 9.40 11.84
CA VAL A 114 -7.55 9.62 10.52
C VAL A 114 -7.31 11.12 10.27
N GLY A 115 -8.27 11.98 10.64
CA GLY A 115 -8.12 13.44 10.55
C GLY A 115 -6.93 13.96 11.35
N PHE A 116 -6.74 13.48 12.59
CA PHE A 116 -5.57 13.83 13.40
C PHE A 116 -4.27 13.32 12.76
N ILE A 117 -4.23 12.08 12.28
CA ILE A 117 -3.04 11.55 11.61
C ILE A 117 -2.67 12.41 10.39
N LEU A 118 -3.64 12.82 9.58
CA LEU A 118 -3.40 13.71 8.44
C LEU A 118 -2.94 15.09 8.89
N LEU A 119 -3.53 15.65 9.95
CA LEU A 119 -3.14 16.94 10.51
C LEU A 119 -1.66 16.92 10.95
N PHE A 120 -1.26 15.94 11.74
CA PHE A 120 0.13 15.79 12.20
C PHE A 120 1.08 15.43 11.05
N GLY A 121 0.60 14.68 10.06
CA GLY A 121 1.38 14.34 8.88
C GLY A 121 1.66 15.54 7.99
N ILE A 122 0.70 16.45 7.81
CA ILE A 122 0.85 17.67 7.01
C ILE A 122 1.59 18.76 7.80
N PHE A 123 1.38 18.83 9.12
CA PHE A 123 2.02 19.80 10.01
C PHE A 123 2.83 19.10 11.11
N PRO A 124 4.04 18.59 10.79
CA PRO A 124 4.90 17.92 11.77
C PRO A 124 5.23 18.81 12.98
N GLU A 125 5.25 20.13 12.79
CA GLU A 125 5.54 21.11 13.84
C GLU A 125 4.51 21.12 14.98
N VAL A 126 3.27 20.74 14.68
CA VAL A 126 2.16 20.64 15.65
C VAL A 126 2.21 19.31 16.41
N GLY A 127 3.06 18.37 15.96
CA GLY A 127 3.29 17.09 16.60
C GLY A 127 3.76 17.22 18.06
N PRO A 128 3.43 16.25 18.92
CA PRO A 128 3.80 16.31 20.32
C PRO A 128 5.33 16.21 20.48
N LYS A 129 5.92 17.23 21.11
CA LYS A 129 7.35 17.31 21.44
C LYS A 129 7.53 17.16 22.94
N PHE A 130 8.40 16.23 23.34
CA PHE A 130 8.68 15.98 24.74
C PHE A 130 10.12 16.37 25.06
N GLN A 131 10.36 16.99 26.21
CA GLN A 131 11.72 17.19 26.69
C GLN A 131 12.11 16.01 27.58
N VAL A 132 13.08 15.22 27.13
CA VAL A 132 13.66 14.10 27.88
C VAL A 132 15.17 14.36 27.97
N ASP A 133 15.71 14.40 29.18
CA ASP A 133 17.15 14.65 29.43
C ASP A 133 17.72 15.89 28.73
N GLY A 134 16.94 16.98 28.69
CA GLY A 134 17.34 18.25 28.08
C GLY A 134 17.37 18.24 26.55
N LYS A 135 16.94 17.14 25.90
CA LYS A 135 16.76 17.05 24.45
C LYS A 135 15.28 17.05 24.11
N VAL A 136 14.93 17.78 23.05
CA VAL A 136 13.58 17.72 22.47
C VAL A 136 13.50 16.42 21.66
N VAL A 137 12.69 15.48 22.12
CA VAL A 137 12.36 14.24 21.42
C VAL A 137 10.98 14.44 20.80
N GLU A 138 10.94 14.38 19.48
CA GLU A 138 9.70 14.41 18.70
C GLU A 138 9.23 12.98 18.45
N LEU A 139 7.93 12.74 18.56
CA LEU A 139 7.37 11.43 18.25
C LEU A 139 7.50 11.15 16.74
N GLN A 140 7.97 9.95 16.36
CA GLN A 140 8.01 9.58 14.96
C GLN A 140 6.58 9.46 14.40
N MET A 141 6.40 9.83 13.13
CA MET A 141 5.09 9.76 12.47
C MET A 141 4.49 8.35 12.48
N THR A 142 5.33 7.31 12.43
CA THR A 142 4.92 5.91 12.55
C THR A 142 4.25 5.61 13.89
N ASP A 143 4.81 6.13 14.98
CA ASP A 143 4.31 5.91 16.34
C ASP A 143 3.00 6.66 16.54
N LEU A 144 2.90 7.86 15.97
CA LEU A 144 1.69 8.67 16.00
C LEU A 144 0.54 7.98 15.27
N VAL A 145 0.79 7.43 14.07
CA VAL A 145 -0.20 6.64 13.32
C VAL A 145 -0.68 5.45 14.15
N GLN A 146 0.24 4.68 14.74
CA GLN A 146 -0.09 3.53 15.58
C GLN A 146 -0.94 3.95 16.79
N LEU A 147 -0.57 5.02 17.48
CA LEU A 147 -1.28 5.52 18.66
C LEU A 147 -2.73 5.90 18.33
N PHE A 148 -2.97 6.64 17.26
CA PHE A 148 -4.33 7.02 16.84
C PHE A 148 -5.15 5.83 16.32
N MET A 149 -4.52 4.87 15.64
CA MET A 149 -5.20 3.65 15.20
C MET A 149 -5.60 2.76 16.39
N TYR A 150 -4.71 2.56 17.36
CA TYR A 150 -5.02 1.83 18.60
C TYR A 150 -6.07 2.56 19.45
N MET A 151 -5.99 3.89 19.52
CA MET A 151 -7.01 4.69 20.21
C MET A 151 -8.38 4.51 19.56
N SER A 152 -8.46 4.57 18.23
CA SER A 152 -9.71 4.33 17.49
C SER A 152 -10.24 2.92 17.73
N ALA A 153 -9.36 1.90 17.69
CA ALA A 153 -9.75 0.51 17.98
C ALA A 153 -10.27 0.36 19.42
N MET A 154 -9.60 0.97 20.40
CA MET A 154 -10.03 0.98 21.80
C MET A 154 -11.41 1.64 21.96
N ILE A 155 -11.62 2.83 21.38
CA ILE A 155 -12.91 3.52 21.44
C ILE A 155 -14.01 2.66 20.83
N ASN A 156 -13.76 2.05 19.67
CA ASN A 156 -14.71 1.15 19.01
C ASN A 156 -15.06 -0.07 19.87
N LEU A 157 -14.06 -0.70 20.49
CA LEU A 157 -14.27 -1.82 21.42
C LEU A 157 -15.13 -1.43 22.62
N LEU A 158 -14.87 -0.25 23.22
CA LEU A 158 -15.61 0.24 24.38
C LEU A 158 -17.05 0.65 24.05
N LEU A 159 -17.27 1.30 22.90
CA LEU A 159 -18.59 1.78 22.48
C LEU A 159 -19.50 0.64 21.99
N VAL A 160 -18.98 -0.20 21.10
CA VAL A 160 -19.76 -1.27 20.45
C VAL A 160 -19.81 -2.54 21.31
N LYS A 161 -18.92 -2.66 22.32
CA LYS A 161 -18.83 -3.81 23.24
C LYS A 161 -18.68 -5.14 22.51
N VAL A 162 -17.86 -5.16 21.47
CA VAL A 162 -17.57 -6.37 20.70
C VAL A 162 -16.77 -7.34 21.58
N GLN A 163 -17.12 -8.63 21.55
CA GLN A 163 -16.34 -9.66 22.23
C GLN A 163 -14.97 -9.82 21.54
N PRO A 164 -13.83 -9.63 22.24
CA PRO A 164 -12.51 -9.64 21.60
C PRO A 164 -12.20 -10.93 20.83
N ASN A 165 -12.64 -12.09 21.35
CA ASN A 165 -12.43 -13.37 20.69
C ASN A 165 -13.13 -13.49 19.32
N GLN A 166 -14.28 -12.83 19.15
CA GLN A 166 -15.01 -12.85 17.88
C GLN A 166 -14.28 -12.07 16.79
N ILE A 167 -13.53 -11.03 17.17
CA ILE A 167 -12.74 -10.23 16.22
C ILE A 167 -11.68 -11.10 15.57
N LEU A 168 -10.99 -11.92 16.37
CA LEU A 168 -9.94 -12.81 15.88
C LEU A 168 -10.50 -13.92 14.98
N THR A 169 -11.71 -14.41 15.22
CA THR A 169 -12.31 -15.47 14.39
C THR A 169 -12.98 -14.96 13.12
N THR A 170 -13.06 -13.64 12.93
CA THR A 170 -13.66 -13.06 11.72
C THR A 170 -12.76 -13.30 10.51
N HIS A 171 -13.36 -13.61 9.36
CA HIS A 171 -12.64 -13.87 8.10
C HIS A 171 -11.64 -12.76 7.74
N ILE A 172 -12.06 -11.50 7.89
CA ILE A 172 -11.24 -10.31 7.60
C ILE A 172 -9.98 -10.27 8.49
N THR A 173 -10.11 -10.56 9.78
CA THR A 173 -8.98 -10.53 10.71
C THR A 173 -8.02 -11.68 10.45
N GLN A 174 -8.52 -12.88 10.18
CA GLN A 174 -7.69 -14.03 9.82
C GLN A 174 -6.90 -13.78 8.52
N ALA A 175 -7.58 -13.23 7.50
CA ALA A 175 -6.93 -12.79 6.27
C ALA A 175 -5.85 -11.72 6.54
N ALA A 176 -6.14 -10.73 7.39
CA ALA A 176 -5.19 -9.69 7.80
C ALA A 176 -3.98 -10.23 8.59
N ILE A 177 -4.16 -11.23 9.45
CA ILE A 177 -3.06 -11.87 10.19
C ILE A 177 -2.16 -12.67 9.23
N GLY A 178 -2.73 -13.50 8.36
CA GLY A 178 -1.94 -14.23 7.36
C GLY A 178 -1.16 -13.29 6.44
N ALA A 179 -1.80 -12.18 6.09
CA ALA A 179 -1.21 -11.09 5.34
C ALA A 179 0.00 -10.43 6.01
N ILE A 180 -0.07 -10.20 7.33
CA ILE A 180 1.05 -9.63 8.09
C ILE A 180 2.29 -10.52 7.97
N PHE A 181 2.15 -11.84 8.12
CA PHE A 181 3.28 -12.76 7.98
C PHE A 181 3.82 -12.82 6.54
N ALA A 182 2.93 -12.76 5.54
CA ALA A 182 3.31 -12.77 4.13
C ALA A 182 4.15 -11.54 3.71
N VAL A 183 3.94 -10.38 4.37
CA VAL A 183 4.70 -9.15 4.07
C VAL A 183 5.91 -8.97 4.99
N LEU A 184 5.76 -9.24 6.29
CA LEU A 184 6.84 -9.04 7.26
C LEU A 184 8.01 -10.00 7.04
N GLY A 185 7.74 -11.25 6.67
CA GLY A 185 8.80 -12.25 6.48
C GLY A 185 9.80 -11.86 5.39
N PRO A 186 9.37 -11.70 4.12
CA PRO A 186 10.24 -11.26 3.04
C PRO A 186 10.82 -9.85 3.27
N GLY A 187 10.02 -8.95 3.86
CA GLY A 187 10.46 -7.61 4.26
C GLY A 187 11.67 -7.63 5.18
N TRP A 188 11.59 -8.42 6.25
CA TRP A 188 12.64 -8.52 7.26
C TRP A 188 13.86 -9.30 6.78
N LEU A 189 13.65 -10.41 6.06
CA LEU A 189 14.74 -11.17 5.45
C LEU A 189 15.51 -10.30 4.44
N GLY A 190 14.80 -9.58 3.57
CA GLY A 190 15.39 -8.65 2.62
C GLY A 190 16.18 -7.57 3.32
N ALA A 191 15.59 -6.92 4.34
CA ALA A 191 16.30 -5.91 5.13
C ALA A 191 17.56 -6.47 5.78
N THR A 192 17.53 -7.69 6.32
CA THR A 192 18.70 -8.31 6.96
C THR A 192 19.80 -8.64 5.95
N ILE A 193 19.45 -9.21 4.79
CA ILE A 193 20.41 -9.56 3.75
C ILE A 193 21.04 -8.30 3.16
N PHE A 194 20.24 -7.32 2.77
CA PHE A 194 20.74 -6.15 2.05
C PHE A 194 21.36 -5.09 2.97
N SER A 195 20.95 -5.02 4.24
CA SER A 195 21.57 -4.11 5.22
C SER A 195 22.83 -4.71 5.86
N ALA A 196 23.14 -5.99 5.64
CA ALA A 196 24.38 -6.59 6.10
C ALA A 196 25.59 -5.88 5.44
N PRO A 197 26.59 -5.41 6.21
CA PRO A 197 27.67 -4.57 5.68
C PRO A 197 28.42 -5.17 4.50
N SER A 198 28.69 -6.49 4.52
CA SER A 198 29.36 -7.20 3.43
C SER A 198 28.55 -7.22 2.13
N ASN A 199 27.24 -7.43 2.24
CA ASN A 199 26.35 -7.52 1.09
C ASN A 199 26.07 -6.13 0.52
N ARG A 200 25.93 -5.13 1.39
CA ARG A 200 25.82 -3.74 1.00
C ARG A 200 27.06 -3.26 0.25
N ALA A 201 28.26 -3.55 0.76
CA ALA A 201 29.52 -3.22 0.08
C ALA A 201 29.61 -3.90 -1.30
N MET A 202 29.22 -5.19 -1.39
CA MET A 202 29.19 -5.89 -2.67
C MET A 202 28.23 -5.23 -3.69
N MET A 203 27.08 -4.71 -3.24
CA MET A 203 26.17 -3.97 -4.11
C MET A 203 26.74 -2.61 -4.53
N GLU A 204 27.34 -1.87 -3.60
CA GLU A 204 27.94 -0.56 -3.87
C GLU A 204 29.14 -0.69 -4.82
N ASP A 205 30.04 -1.64 -4.59
CA ASP A 205 31.24 -1.88 -5.41
C ASP A 205 30.90 -2.49 -6.78
N GLY A 206 30.00 -3.47 -6.81
CA GLY A 206 29.64 -4.21 -8.02
C GLY A 206 28.72 -3.44 -8.97
N ILE A 207 27.79 -2.66 -8.42
CA ILE A 207 26.75 -1.97 -9.21
C ILE A 207 27.06 -0.48 -9.33
N GLY A 208 27.81 0.13 -8.40
CA GLY A 208 28.12 1.55 -8.42
C GLY A 208 28.82 2.01 -9.70
N GLY A 209 29.74 1.20 -10.24
CA GLY A 209 30.41 1.49 -11.51
C GLY A 209 29.47 1.51 -12.72
N LEU A 210 28.45 0.62 -12.74
CA LEU A 210 27.44 0.57 -13.80
C LEU A 210 26.44 1.73 -13.67
N ILE A 211 26.04 2.05 -12.43
CA ILE A 211 25.12 3.15 -12.14
C ILE A 211 25.74 4.51 -12.46
N ALA A 212 27.04 4.70 -12.21
CA ALA A 212 27.74 5.92 -12.57
C ALA A 212 27.72 6.20 -14.09
N GLN A 213 27.74 5.14 -14.91
CA GLN A 213 27.66 5.25 -16.37
C GLN A 213 26.21 5.38 -16.87
N ALA A 214 25.26 4.74 -16.18
CA ALA A 214 23.86 4.70 -16.58
C ALA A 214 22.92 4.80 -15.35
N PRO A 215 22.62 6.02 -14.86
CA PRO A 215 21.83 6.23 -13.64
C PRO A 215 20.41 5.65 -13.70
N TRP A 216 19.83 5.50 -14.91
CA TRP A 216 18.50 4.91 -15.09
C TRP A 216 18.43 3.43 -14.69
N LEU A 217 19.55 2.71 -14.62
CA LEU A 217 19.59 1.31 -14.19
C LEU A 217 19.09 1.12 -12.75
N ILE A 218 19.14 2.17 -11.93
CA ILE A 218 18.62 2.11 -10.57
C ILE A 218 17.11 1.85 -10.54
N ILE A 219 16.35 2.23 -11.57
CA ILE A 219 14.92 1.93 -11.70
C ILE A 219 14.70 0.42 -11.73
N ILE A 220 15.52 -0.30 -12.50
CA ILE A 220 15.45 -1.76 -12.61
C ILE A 220 15.87 -2.39 -11.28
N LEU A 221 16.96 -1.91 -10.69
CA LEU A 221 17.45 -2.43 -9.41
C LEU A 221 16.41 -2.28 -8.29
N VAL A 222 15.88 -1.06 -8.10
CA VAL A 222 14.85 -0.80 -7.08
C VAL A 222 13.61 -1.62 -7.36
N GLY A 223 13.18 -1.76 -8.62
CA GLY A 223 12.07 -2.62 -9.00
C GLY A 223 12.29 -4.09 -8.66
N LEU A 224 13.48 -4.64 -8.92
CA LEU A 224 13.84 -6.02 -8.56
C LEU A 224 13.81 -6.26 -7.06
N VAL A 225 14.38 -5.35 -6.27
CA VAL A 225 14.35 -5.45 -4.81
C VAL A 225 12.92 -5.28 -4.29
N ALA A 226 12.13 -4.35 -4.83
CA ALA A 226 10.72 -4.16 -4.47
C ALA A 226 9.88 -5.42 -4.74
N MET A 227 10.14 -6.11 -5.85
CA MET A 227 9.47 -7.38 -6.19
C MET A 227 9.74 -8.48 -5.16
N ILE A 228 10.98 -8.59 -4.66
CA ILE A 228 11.38 -9.65 -3.72
C ILE A 228 10.94 -9.34 -2.29
N VAL A 229 11.06 -8.07 -1.88
CA VAL A 229 10.82 -7.63 -0.50
C VAL A 229 9.32 -7.44 -0.22
N ILE A 230 8.51 -7.13 -1.24
CA ILE A 230 7.03 -7.03 -1.19
C ILE A 230 6.52 -5.96 -0.19
N SER A 231 7.43 -5.11 0.33
CA SER A 231 7.14 -4.05 1.30
C SER A 231 7.79 -2.74 0.86
N GLN A 232 6.96 -1.72 0.60
CA GLN A 232 7.41 -0.41 0.14
C GLN A 232 8.36 0.26 1.14
N SER A 233 8.02 0.23 2.45
CA SER A 233 8.82 0.86 3.49
C SER A 233 10.13 0.11 3.73
N ALA A 234 10.11 -1.23 3.73
CA ALA A 234 11.33 -2.03 3.87
C ALA A 234 12.25 -1.84 2.66
N THR A 235 11.72 -1.88 1.43
CA THR A 235 12.51 -1.61 0.23
C THR A 235 13.09 -0.19 0.25
N ALA A 236 12.32 0.81 0.66
CA ALA A 236 12.82 2.17 0.80
C ALA A 236 13.99 2.25 1.80
N SER A 237 13.87 1.60 2.97
CA SER A 237 14.94 1.58 3.99
C SER A 237 16.23 0.91 3.53
N ILE A 238 16.13 -0.03 2.59
CA ILE A 238 17.28 -0.70 1.99
C ILE A 238 17.89 0.17 0.89
N MET A 239 17.05 0.66 -0.02
CA MET A 239 17.50 1.26 -1.27
C MET A 239 17.92 2.72 -1.12
N VAL A 240 17.22 3.52 -0.30
CA VAL A 240 17.53 4.95 -0.17
C VAL A 240 18.99 5.16 0.28
N PRO A 241 19.49 4.49 1.35
CA PRO A 241 20.88 4.67 1.76
C PRO A 241 21.90 4.25 0.70
N ILE A 242 21.62 3.20 -0.08
CA ILE A 242 22.51 2.71 -1.15
C ILE A 242 22.53 3.71 -2.31
N VAL A 243 21.38 4.23 -2.70
CA VAL A 243 21.27 5.22 -3.78
C VAL A 243 22.03 6.50 -3.41
N LEU A 244 21.91 6.94 -2.15
CA LEU A 244 22.62 8.11 -1.65
C LEU A 244 24.15 7.88 -1.56
N SER A 245 24.61 6.69 -1.14
CA SER A 245 26.04 6.38 -1.09
C SER A 245 26.69 6.31 -2.48
N LEU A 246 25.91 5.95 -3.50
CA LEU A 246 26.31 5.98 -4.91
C LEU A 246 26.35 7.40 -5.51
N GLY A 247 26.03 8.44 -4.74
CA GLY A 247 26.06 9.82 -5.19
C GLY A 247 24.89 10.23 -6.11
N ILE A 248 23.82 9.41 -6.17
CA ILE A 248 22.64 9.76 -6.94
C ILE A 248 21.90 10.90 -6.23
N PRO A 249 21.49 11.96 -6.94
CA PRO A 249 20.71 13.04 -6.36
C PRO A 249 19.42 12.55 -5.70
N PRO A 250 19.11 12.97 -4.46
CA PRO A 250 17.88 12.60 -3.75
C PRO A 250 16.59 12.79 -4.58
N MET A 251 16.54 13.88 -5.35
CA MET A 251 15.41 14.21 -6.22
C MET A 251 15.18 13.17 -7.34
N PHE A 252 16.25 12.52 -7.81
CA PHE A 252 16.13 11.45 -8.79
C PHE A 252 15.40 10.25 -8.18
N PHE A 253 15.73 9.89 -6.93
CA PHE A 253 15.05 8.80 -6.23
C PHE A 253 13.57 9.12 -5.98
N ILE A 254 13.25 10.36 -5.61
CA ILE A 254 11.86 10.82 -5.45
C ILE A 254 11.09 10.71 -6.77
N ALA A 255 11.71 11.08 -7.90
CA ALA A 255 11.07 10.96 -9.22
C ALA A 255 10.75 9.51 -9.59
N ILE A 256 11.56 8.55 -9.16
CA ILE A 256 11.35 7.12 -9.42
C ILE A 256 10.69 6.38 -8.25
N VAL A 257 10.20 7.07 -7.22
CA VAL A 257 9.72 6.43 -5.98
C VAL A 257 8.63 5.40 -6.22
N GLN A 258 7.85 5.57 -7.30
CA GLN A 258 6.81 4.63 -7.71
C GLN A 258 7.37 3.27 -8.15
N THR A 259 8.68 3.12 -8.34
CA THR A 259 9.34 1.80 -8.53
C THR A 259 9.28 0.92 -7.29
N LEU A 260 8.96 1.49 -6.12
CA LEU A 260 8.65 0.72 -4.92
C LEU A 260 7.29 0.00 -5.01
N ASN A 261 6.45 0.34 -6.00
CA ASN A 261 5.12 -0.23 -6.25
C ASN A 261 5.10 -1.44 -7.20
N VAL A 262 6.20 -2.21 -7.28
CA VAL A 262 6.27 -3.41 -8.14
C VAL A 262 5.98 -4.70 -7.34
N ASN A 263 5.40 -4.56 -6.16
CA ASN A 263 5.00 -5.64 -5.25
C ASN A 263 3.83 -6.51 -5.75
N PHE A 264 3.26 -6.20 -6.92
CA PHE A 264 2.20 -7.01 -7.56
C PHE A 264 2.71 -8.22 -8.34
N VAL A 265 4.02 -8.30 -8.63
CA VAL A 265 4.58 -9.38 -9.46
C VAL A 265 4.60 -10.71 -8.72
N ILE A 266 4.94 -10.70 -7.43
CA ILE A 266 4.84 -11.92 -6.62
C ILE A 266 3.46 -11.94 -5.95
N PRO A 267 2.65 -12.99 -6.17
CA PRO A 267 1.29 -13.09 -5.66
C PRO A 267 1.14 -13.31 -4.14
N ALA A 268 2.04 -12.78 -3.33
CA ALA A 268 2.00 -12.93 -1.87
C ALA A 268 1.35 -11.74 -1.16
N GLN A 269 0.98 -10.68 -1.89
CA GLN A 269 0.55 -9.45 -1.25
C GLN A 269 -0.88 -9.56 -0.67
N PRO A 270 -1.09 -9.14 0.58
CA PRO A 270 -2.39 -9.16 1.26
C PRO A 270 -3.54 -8.55 0.50
N THR A 271 -3.30 -7.39 -0.10
CA THR A 271 -4.31 -6.62 -0.83
C THR A 271 -4.76 -7.36 -2.10
N ILE A 272 -3.85 -8.11 -2.72
CA ILE A 272 -4.15 -8.98 -3.87
C ILE A 272 -4.97 -10.19 -3.42
N LEU A 273 -4.55 -10.87 -2.34
CA LEU A 273 -5.26 -12.02 -1.80
C LEU A 273 -6.68 -11.64 -1.35
N PHE A 274 -6.82 -10.50 -0.68
CA PHE A 274 -8.13 -9.98 -0.29
C PHE A 274 -9.00 -9.61 -1.49
N ALA A 275 -8.43 -9.01 -2.53
CA ALA A 275 -9.19 -8.70 -3.74
C ALA A 275 -9.68 -9.95 -4.49
N VAL A 276 -8.92 -11.05 -4.44
CA VAL A 276 -9.36 -12.36 -4.96
C VAL A 276 -10.48 -12.94 -4.11
N ASP A 277 -10.37 -12.84 -2.79
CA ASP A 277 -11.35 -13.37 -1.84
C ASP A 277 -12.70 -12.63 -1.90
N VAL A 278 -12.66 -11.31 -2.06
CA VAL A 278 -13.86 -10.47 -2.23
C VAL A 278 -14.52 -10.66 -3.61
N ASP A 279 -13.83 -11.29 -4.58
CA ASP A 279 -14.44 -11.58 -5.89
C ASP A 279 -15.39 -12.79 -5.83
N GLU A 280 -16.65 -12.53 -5.50
CA GLU A 280 -17.73 -13.52 -5.49
C GLU A 280 -17.93 -14.22 -6.85
N THR A 281 -17.51 -13.62 -7.97
CA THR A 281 -17.59 -14.27 -9.30
C THR A 281 -16.50 -15.30 -9.53
N ARG A 282 -15.48 -15.36 -8.66
CA ARG A 282 -14.27 -16.19 -8.79
C ARG A 282 -13.53 -16.01 -10.12
N SER A 283 -13.76 -14.88 -10.81
CA SER A 283 -13.10 -14.56 -12.08
C SER A 283 -11.67 -14.05 -11.87
N THR A 284 -11.40 -13.49 -10.69
CA THR A 284 -10.12 -12.95 -10.26
C THR A 284 -9.30 -14.07 -9.62
N LYS A 285 -8.33 -14.58 -10.37
CA LYS A 285 -7.29 -15.45 -9.80
C LYS A 285 -6.13 -14.60 -9.29
N VAL A 286 -5.36 -15.14 -8.36
CA VAL A 286 -4.13 -14.53 -7.84
C VAL A 286 -3.13 -14.17 -8.96
N THR A 287 -3.06 -14.97 -10.03
CA THR A 287 -2.23 -14.72 -11.23
C THR A 287 -2.70 -13.54 -12.09
N SER A 288 -3.91 -13.02 -11.84
CA SER A 288 -4.48 -11.89 -12.60
C SER A 288 -3.71 -10.59 -12.41
N PHE A 289 -2.87 -10.51 -11.39
CA PHE A 289 -2.07 -9.36 -11.03
C PHE A 289 -0.64 -9.43 -11.59
N LEU A 290 -0.24 -10.59 -12.15
CA LEU A 290 1.05 -10.77 -12.79
C LEU A 290 1.08 -10.01 -14.13
N ILE A 291 1.88 -8.94 -14.22
CA ILE A 291 1.99 -8.08 -15.41
C ILE A 291 0.63 -7.47 -15.82
N PRO A 292 0.11 -6.50 -15.05
CA PRO A 292 -1.21 -5.93 -15.27
C PRO A 292 -1.27 -5.24 -16.64
N GLY A 293 -1.94 -5.89 -17.59
CA GLY A 293 -2.29 -5.32 -18.90
C GLY A 293 -1.61 -5.95 -20.13
N PHE A 294 -0.53 -6.73 -20.00
CA PHE A 294 0.16 -7.30 -21.16
C PHE A 294 -0.09 -8.79 -21.41
N PHE A 295 -0.22 -9.62 -20.36
CA PHE A 295 -0.41 -11.06 -20.54
C PHE A 295 -1.49 -11.64 -19.62
N LEU A 296 -2.53 -12.19 -20.24
CA LEU A 296 -3.33 -13.27 -19.66
C LEU A 296 -2.42 -14.51 -19.59
N ILE A 297 -1.68 -14.69 -18.51
CA ILE A 297 -1.20 -16.05 -18.20
C ILE A 297 -2.37 -16.79 -17.55
N THR A 298 -3.27 -17.27 -18.41
CA THR A 298 -4.21 -18.33 -18.07
C THR A 298 -3.40 -19.61 -17.95
N THR A 299 -2.96 -19.94 -16.75
CA THR A 299 -2.79 -21.36 -16.43
C THR A 299 -4.17 -21.89 -16.03
N THR A 300 -4.57 -22.93 -16.77
CA THR A 300 -5.78 -23.73 -16.60
C THR A 300 -6.06 -24.02 -15.14
#